data_AF-A0A832TWV9-F1
#
_entry.id   AF-A0A832TWV9-F1
#
_cell.length_a   1.000
_cell.length_b   1.000
_cell.length_c   1.000
_cell.angle_alpha   90.00
_cell.angle_beta   90.00
_cell.angle_gamma   90.00
#
_symmetry.space_group_name_H-M   'P 1'
#
loop_
_entity.id
_entity.type
_entity.pdbx_description
1 polymer ?
#
loop_
_entity_poly.entity_id
_entity_poly.type
_entity_poly.pdbx_seq_one_letter_code
_entity_poly.pdbx_strand_id
1 'polypeptide(L)'
;MKLYKKEGNLLQILSFPNESVEKGDYLQVEDIEAGKALIAQVIDVQFAAVPGVLEELLRTLSDGDDPIQGEDIDPLDIAPHITYIQDACLVICKIRATVENGALSPTSNWLPSRSQSIIKKLSVPMLLSLARVDGRLPIILGGTKDSSLLTIDASALDGRLNIITGKKECGKSHLSKLLMVNLVGYKATVVVFDLNGEYSSLGIATDGKKNIYYDKIHILTPSQNFKVALDQLHLNVVMGILVHALHLPGTSAREFKRIWKQLKDKGALRMHDLGESIRNLNCNQHVRDALSSRFHSLVNSGFFTDNVAEAQLIDDCFSRAKEQGGALIVNLRNTSTIDRQIVVEYVLGKLVDSLQSWKLQAAFLFAEEAHLYLRETYWDDIVTRMRHFGIFTTFITNQPDTIRDGIYRQADNIFLFNFTNEHDLEVVSRAARVDAETVKSIARDLPPHYCLTLGRVVRDFPMVTRIRSLDIKTMGETRLFFKENN
;
A
#
# COMPACT_ATOMS: atom_id res chain seq x y z
N MET A 1 -8.65 26.25 -23.62
CA MET A 1 -7.70 26.45 -22.52
C MET A 1 -6.57 27.33 -23.01
N LYS A 2 -6.05 28.21 -22.16
CA LYS A 2 -4.92 29.11 -22.48
C LYS A 2 -3.88 29.11 -21.37
N LEU A 3 -2.61 29.20 -21.75
CA LEU A 3 -1.52 29.24 -20.79
C LEU A 3 -1.45 30.62 -20.13
N TYR A 4 -1.60 30.66 -18.81
CA TYR A 4 -1.57 31.90 -18.04
C TYR A 4 -0.18 32.17 -17.46
N LYS A 5 0.34 31.23 -16.66
CA LYS A 5 1.59 31.41 -15.91
C LYS A 5 2.36 30.11 -15.76
N LYS A 6 3.69 30.19 -15.71
CA LYS A 6 4.58 29.09 -15.35
C LYS A 6 5.57 29.59 -14.29
N GLU A 7 5.60 28.93 -13.13
CA GLU A 7 6.53 29.24 -12.03
C GLU A 7 7.20 27.93 -11.57
N GLY A 8 8.49 27.79 -11.88
CA GLY A 8 9.20 26.54 -11.65
C GLY A 8 8.54 25.36 -12.36
N ASN A 9 8.01 24.41 -11.58
CA ASN A 9 7.26 23.25 -12.04
C ASN A 9 5.73 23.39 -11.93
N LEU A 10 5.23 24.55 -11.50
CA LEU A 10 3.80 24.86 -11.49
C LEU A 10 3.42 25.56 -12.80
N LEU A 11 2.28 25.15 -13.35
CA LEU A 11 1.69 25.65 -14.57
C LEU A 11 0.25 26.05 -14.30
N GLN A 12 -0.11 27.29 -14.60
CA GLN A 12 -1.46 27.80 -14.44
C GLN A 12 -2.08 27.98 -15.83
N ILE A 13 -3.28 27.41 -16.00
CA ILE A 13 -4.01 27.37 -17.26
C ILE A 13 -5.39 27.98 -17.01
N LEU A 14 -5.81 28.88 -17.88
CA LEU A 14 -7.19 29.35 -17.92
C LEU A 14 -8.03 28.33 -18.71
N SER A 15 -9.07 27.82 -18.08
CA SER A 15 -10.07 26.93 -18.67
C SER A 15 -11.40 27.65 -18.70
N PHE A 16 -12.13 27.53 -19.81
CA PHE A 16 -13.44 28.15 -19.94
C PHE A 16 -14.56 27.14 -19.64
N PRO A 17 -15.80 27.57 -19.36
CA PRO A 17 -16.90 26.71 -18.91
C PRO A 17 -17.19 25.48 -19.78
N ASN A 18 -16.93 25.57 -21.08
CA ASN A 18 -17.15 24.48 -22.04
C ASN A 18 -16.10 23.37 -21.94
N GLU A 19 -15.05 23.57 -21.14
CA GLU A 19 -13.91 22.69 -21.00
C GLU A 19 -13.92 22.08 -19.58
N SER A 20 -14.40 20.84 -19.47
CA SER A 20 -14.37 20.10 -18.21
C SER A 20 -12.94 19.66 -17.91
N VAL A 21 -12.40 20.01 -16.74
CA VAL A 21 -11.10 19.54 -16.21
C VAL A 21 -11.25 19.25 -14.73
N GLU A 22 -10.72 18.12 -14.27
CA GLU A 22 -10.78 17.74 -12.86
C GLU A 22 -9.40 17.53 -12.25
N LYS A 23 -9.34 17.56 -10.91
CA LYS A 23 -8.15 17.14 -10.15
C LYS A 23 -7.75 15.70 -10.52
N GLY A 24 -6.46 15.52 -10.77
CA GLY A 24 -5.85 14.26 -11.18
C GLY A 24 -5.75 14.07 -12.70
N ASP A 25 -6.46 14.87 -13.52
CA ASP A 25 -6.37 14.79 -14.97
C ASP A 25 -4.97 15.18 -15.47
N TYR A 26 -4.58 14.63 -16.63
CA TYR A 26 -3.36 15.01 -17.32
C TYR A 26 -3.69 15.90 -18.52
N LEU A 27 -2.90 16.95 -18.68
CA LEU A 27 -2.93 17.86 -19.80
C LEU A 27 -1.60 17.80 -20.55
N GLN A 28 -1.67 17.84 -21.87
CA GLN A 28 -0.53 18.01 -22.76
C GLN A 28 -0.55 19.43 -23.31
N VAL A 29 0.54 20.17 -23.10
CA VAL A 29 0.76 21.52 -23.64
C VAL A 29 1.78 21.43 -24.74
N GLU A 30 1.32 21.41 -25.98
CA GLU A 30 2.13 21.22 -27.18
C GLU A 30 2.52 22.56 -27.80
N ASP A 31 3.81 22.74 -28.08
CA ASP A 31 4.35 23.87 -28.83
C ASP A 31 4.96 23.36 -30.14
N ILE A 32 4.26 23.62 -31.24
CA ILE A 32 4.59 23.10 -32.58
C ILE A 32 5.90 23.70 -33.09
N GLU A 33 6.15 24.99 -32.84
CA GLU A 33 7.37 25.66 -33.27
C GLU A 33 8.60 25.10 -32.55
N ALA A 34 8.45 24.79 -31.25
CA ALA A 34 9.50 24.17 -30.46
C ALA A 34 9.66 22.66 -30.70
N GLY A 35 8.65 21.99 -31.29
CA GLY A 35 8.61 20.53 -31.45
C GLY A 35 8.58 19.77 -30.11
N LYS A 36 8.06 20.39 -29.05
CA LYS A 36 8.06 19.86 -27.68
C LYS A 36 6.68 19.97 -27.05
N ALA A 37 6.38 19.10 -26.10
CA ALA A 37 5.16 19.19 -25.31
C ALA A 37 5.41 19.00 -23.81
N LEU A 38 4.75 19.76 -22.94
CA LEU A 38 4.75 19.51 -21.50
C LEU A 38 3.61 18.57 -21.12
N ILE A 39 3.88 17.62 -20.24
CA ILE A 39 2.86 16.83 -19.54
C ILE A 39 2.68 17.43 -18.15
N ALA A 40 1.48 17.93 -17.88
CA ALA A 40 1.14 18.56 -16.62
C ALA A 40 -0.07 17.85 -15.98
N GLN A 41 0.01 17.57 -14.69
CA GLN A 41 -1.08 16.97 -13.92
C GLN A 41 -1.85 18.06 -13.18
N VAL A 42 -3.18 18.05 -13.28
CA VAL A 42 -4.05 18.97 -12.57
C VAL A 42 -4.04 18.61 -11.08
N ILE A 43 -3.58 19.54 -10.25
CA ILE A 43 -3.56 19.39 -8.79
C ILE A 43 -4.69 20.18 -8.13
N ASP A 44 -5.18 21.24 -8.77
CA ASP A 44 -6.30 22.03 -8.24
C ASP A 44 -7.06 22.76 -9.35
N VAL A 45 -8.34 23.07 -9.10
CA VAL A 45 -9.21 23.82 -10.00
C VAL A 45 -9.93 24.86 -9.17
N GLN A 46 -9.74 26.13 -9.52
CA GLN A 46 -10.28 27.29 -8.81
C GLN A 46 -10.99 28.22 -9.79
N PHE A 47 -11.82 29.14 -9.30
CA PHE A 47 -12.31 30.24 -10.14
C PHE A 47 -11.16 31.18 -10.52
N ALA A 48 -11.19 31.72 -11.73
CA ALA A 48 -10.24 32.74 -12.14
C ALA A 48 -10.54 34.03 -11.36
N ALA A 49 -9.55 34.54 -10.63
CA ALA A 49 -9.68 35.80 -9.90
C ALA A 49 -9.63 36.98 -10.89
N VAL A 50 -10.79 37.36 -11.43
CA VAL A 50 -10.94 38.54 -12.28
C VAL A 50 -11.35 39.73 -11.40
N PRO A 51 -10.64 40.88 -11.46
CA PRO A 51 -11.03 42.08 -10.73
C PRO A 51 -12.47 42.52 -11.08
N GLY A 52 -13.27 42.89 -10.08
CA GLY A 52 -14.65 43.33 -10.30
C GLY A 52 -15.73 42.23 -10.20
N VAL A 53 -15.35 40.95 -10.12
CA VAL A 53 -16.32 39.84 -10.09
C VAL A 53 -17.17 39.86 -8.83
N LEU A 54 -16.61 40.22 -7.67
CA LEU A 54 -17.37 40.27 -6.42
C LEU A 54 -18.44 41.37 -6.48
N GLU A 55 -18.07 42.55 -6.98
CA GLU A 55 -18.98 43.68 -7.15
C GLU A 55 -20.13 43.32 -8.10
N GLU A 56 -19.84 42.60 -9.18
CA GLU A 56 -20.84 42.19 -10.16
C GLU A 56 -21.77 41.10 -9.61
N LEU A 57 -21.23 40.09 -8.89
CA LEU A 57 -22.04 39.08 -8.22
C LEU A 57 -22.99 39.72 -7.19
N LEU A 58 -22.53 40.70 -6.42
CA LEU A 58 -23.35 41.42 -5.45
C LEU A 58 -24.46 42.25 -6.12
N ARG A 59 -24.22 42.83 -7.30
CA ARG A 59 -25.26 43.51 -8.09
C ARG A 59 -26.36 42.54 -8.50
N THR A 60 -25.99 41.36 -9.01
CA THR A 60 -26.98 40.33 -9.40
C THR A 60 -27.75 39.73 -8.23
N LEU A 61 -27.19 39.74 -7.02
CA LEU A 61 -27.86 39.27 -5.79
C LEU A 61 -28.79 40.31 -5.16
N SER A 62 -28.68 41.58 -5.57
CA SER A 62 -29.44 42.70 -4.98
C SER A 62 -30.91 42.72 -5.41
N ASP A 63 -31.34 41.79 -6.29
CA ASP A 63 -32.75 41.52 -6.62
C ASP A 63 -33.45 40.69 -5.51
N GLY A 64 -33.19 41.04 -4.24
CA GLY A 64 -33.86 40.48 -3.08
C GLY A 64 -35.16 41.24 -2.76
N ASP A 65 -36.28 40.53 -2.83
CA ASP A 65 -37.64 40.80 -2.31
C ASP A 65 -38.40 42.09 -2.72
N ASP A 66 -37.78 43.08 -3.35
CA ASP A 66 -38.49 44.13 -4.10
C ASP A 66 -37.88 44.19 -5.51
N PRO A 67 -38.56 43.70 -6.56
CA PRO A 67 -38.04 43.81 -7.91
C PRO A 67 -37.95 45.29 -8.25
N ILE A 68 -36.73 45.81 -8.36
CA ILE A 68 -36.50 47.10 -8.99
C ILE A 68 -37.10 46.97 -10.39
N GLN A 69 -38.25 47.61 -10.63
CA GLN A 69 -38.90 47.58 -11.93
C GLN A 69 -38.03 48.31 -12.94
N GLY A 70 -37.20 47.56 -13.64
CA GLY A 70 -36.39 48.00 -14.76
C GLY A 70 -36.30 46.88 -15.79
N GLU A 71 -36.27 47.24 -17.06
CA GLU A 71 -35.89 46.31 -18.11
C GLU A 71 -34.36 46.32 -18.19
N ASP A 72 -33.73 45.16 -18.00
CA ASP A 72 -32.31 44.98 -18.23
C ASP A 72 -32.12 44.82 -19.75
N ILE A 73 -31.70 45.89 -20.42
CA ILE A 73 -31.56 45.94 -21.88
C ILE A 73 -30.09 45.69 -22.23
N ASP A 74 -29.80 44.54 -22.84
CA ASP A 74 -28.49 44.19 -23.40
C ASP A 74 -28.51 44.24 -24.93
N PRO A 75 -28.40 45.44 -25.54
CA PRO A 75 -28.54 45.61 -26.99
C PRO A 75 -27.34 45.05 -27.78
N LEU A 76 -26.26 44.66 -27.10
CA LEU A 76 -25.02 44.18 -27.70
C LEU A 76 -24.71 42.71 -27.36
N ASP A 77 -25.59 42.04 -26.62
CA ASP A 77 -25.43 40.64 -26.19
C ASP A 77 -24.11 40.39 -25.44
N ILE A 78 -23.74 41.32 -24.54
CA ILE A 78 -22.50 41.30 -23.77
C ILE A 78 -22.65 40.45 -22.50
N ALA A 79 -23.85 40.36 -21.92
CA ALA A 79 -24.09 39.64 -20.67
C ALA A 79 -23.60 38.17 -20.72
N PRO A 80 -23.86 37.38 -21.79
CA PRO A 80 -23.32 36.02 -21.90
C PRO A 80 -21.79 35.98 -21.88
N HIS A 81 -21.11 36.98 -22.46
CA HIS A 81 -19.66 37.08 -22.44
C HIS A 81 -19.11 37.42 -21.05
N ILE A 82 -19.83 38.23 -20.27
CA ILE A 82 -19.46 38.54 -18.88
C ILE A 82 -19.59 37.28 -18.02
N THR A 83 -20.71 36.56 -18.11
CA THR A 83 -20.91 35.30 -17.40
C THR A 83 -19.83 34.28 -17.77
N TYR A 84 -19.47 34.20 -19.07
CA TYR A 84 -18.40 33.32 -19.53
C TYR A 84 -17.03 33.62 -18.92
N ILE A 85 -16.75 34.90 -18.62
CA ILE A 85 -15.52 35.34 -17.94
C ILE A 85 -15.60 35.06 -16.43
N GLN A 86 -16.76 35.29 -15.80
CA GLN A 86 -16.99 35.01 -14.37
C GLN A 86 -16.83 33.53 -14.04
N ASP A 87 -17.33 32.65 -14.92
CA ASP A 87 -17.25 31.20 -14.76
C ASP A 87 -15.91 30.61 -15.26
N ALA A 88 -14.99 31.45 -15.73
CA ALA A 88 -13.66 30.99 -16.13
C ALA A 88 -12.91 30.41 -14.93
N CYS A 89 -12.23 29.29 -15.15
CA CYS A 89 -11.50 28.57 -14.11
C CYS A 89 -9.98 28.75 -14.29
N LEU A 90 -9.29 28.88 -13.16
CA LEU A 90 -7.85 28.75 -13.05
C LEU A 90 -7.51 27.30 -12.67
N VAL A 91 -6.92 26.58 -13.61
CA VAL A 91 -6.44 25.21 -13.43
C VAL A 91 -4.97 25.25 -13.02
N ILE A 92 -4.67 24.74 -11.84
CA ILE A 92 -3.31 24.66 -11.31
C ILE A 92 -2.78 23.26 -11.60
N CYS A 93 -1.68 23.20 -12.34
CA CYS A 93 -1.05 21.96 -12.77
C CYS A 93 0.40 21.85 -12.30
N LYS A 94 0.85 20.62 -12.08
CA LYS A 94 2.25 20.27 -11.82
C LYS A 94 2.86 19.62 -13.05
N ILE A 95 3.96 20.17 -13.56
CA ILE A 95 4.68 19.62 -14.70
C ILE A 95 5.40 18.34 -14.27
N ARG A 96 5.18 17.25 -15.01
CA ARG A 96 5.75 15.92 -14.73
C ARG A 96 6.86 15.54 -15.69
N ALA A 97 6.72 15.87 -16.97
CA ALA A 97 7.68 15.53 -18.00
C ALA A 97 7.55 16.46 -19.20
N THR A 98 8.56 16.40 -20.08
CA THR A 98 8.51 16.96 -21.43
C THR A 98 8.55 15.80 -22.43
N VAL A 99 7.72 15.86 -23.45
CA VAL A 99 7.81 15.00 -24.64
C VAL A 99 8.65 15.74 -25.68
N GLU A 100 9.74 15.12 -26.12
CA GLU A 100 10.60 15.62 -27.20
C GLU A 100 10.91 14.44 -28.13
N ASN A 101 10.67 14.60 -29.43
CA ASN A 101 10.85 13.53 -30.44
C ASN A 101 10.13 12.21 -30.08
N GLY A 102 8.96 12.29 -29.46
CA GLY A 102 8.17 11.11 -29.04
C GLY A 102 8.72 10.36 -27.82
N ALA A 103 9.74 10.88 -27.14
CA ALA A 103 10.29 10.33 -25.92
C ALA A 103 10.05 11.26 -24.72
N LEU A 104 9.83 10.66 -23.54
CA LEU A 104 9.72 11.40 -22.29
C LEU A 104 11.10 11.77 -21.76
N SER A 105 11.30 13.06 -21.52
CA SER A 105 12.41 13.61 -20.77
C SER A 105 11.91 14.18 -19.44
N PRO A 106 12.61 13.95 -18.32
CA PRO A 106 12.27 14.56 -17.04
C PRO A 106 12.56 16.08 -17.01
N THR A 107 13.22 16.63 -18.03
CA THR A 107 13.58 18.06 -18.07
C THR A 107 12.35 18.91 -18.36
N SER A 108 11.95 19.77 -17.41
CA SER A 108 10.87 20.77 -17.55
C SER A 108 11.39 22.22 -17.67
N ASN A 109 12.69 22.37 -17.95
CA ASN A 109 13.40 23.65 -18.03
C ASN A 109 13.26 24.32 -19.41
N TRP A 110 12.03 24.50 -19.87
CA TRP A 110 11.72 25.33 -21.03
C TRP A 110 10.37 26.01 -20.84
N LEU A 111 10.11 27.05 -21.65
CA LEU A 111 8.86 27.78 -21.63
C LEU A 111 8.12 27.58 -22.96
N PRO A 112 6.90 26.99 -22.95
CA PRO A 112 6.06 26.94 -24.13
C PRO A 112 5.47 28.33 -24.44
N SER A 113 5.22 28.60 -25.72
CA SER A 113 4.62 29.85 -26.19
C SER A 113 3.19 30.03 -25.70
N ARG A 114 2.86 31.16 -25.08
CA ARG A 114 1.49 31.42 -24.58
C ARG A 114 0.45 31.50 -25.71
N SER A 115 0.82 32.02 -26.87
CA SER A 115 -0.09 32.24 -27.99
C SER A 115 -0.20 31.02 -28.90
N GLN A 116 0.92 30.37 -29.18
CA GLN A 116 1.02 29.25 -30.14
C GLN A 116 0.72 27.89 -29.51
N SER A 117 0.82 27.74 -28.18
CA SER A 117 0.64 26.42 -27.55
C SER A 117 -0.81 25.93 -27.61
N ILE A 118 -0.94 24.63 -27.89
CA ILE A 118 -2.22 23.93 -27.87
C ILE A 118 -2.28 23.05 -26.62
N ILE A 119 -3.34 23.22 -25.82
CA ILE A 119 -3.55 22.48 -24.59
C ILE A 119 -4.67 21.47 -24.82
N LYS A 120 -4.39 20.18 -24.59
CA LYS A 120 -5.37 19.10 -24.74
C LYS A 120 -5.33 18.18 -23.53
N LYS A 121 -6.45 17.52 -23.22
CA LYS A 121 -6.46 16.41 -22.27
C LYS A 121 -5.63 15.24 -22.81
N LEU A 122 -4.82 14.66 -21.95
CA LEU A 122 -4.03 13.47 -22.22
C LEU A 122 -4.68 12.29 -21.48
N SER A 123 -5.12 11.28 -22.23
CA SER A 123 -5.71 10.09 -21.64
C SER A 123 -4.67 9.25 -20.91
N VAL A 124 -5.10 8.51 -19.89
CA VAL A 124 -4.20 7.65 -19.11
C VAL A 124 -3.52 6.58 -19.98
N PRO A 125 -4.21 5.90 -20.91
CA PRO A 125 -3.56 4.90 -21.77
C PRO A 125 -2.48 5.50 -22.67
N MET A 126 -2.69 6.72 -23.18
CA MET A 126 -1.70 7.42 -24.00
C MET A 126 -0.49 7.85 -23.15
N LEU A 127 -0.71 8.29 -21.91
CA LEU A 127 0.38 8.61 -21.00
C LEU A 127 1.21 7.35 -20.65
N LEU A 128 0.56 6.23 -20.39
CA LEU A 128 1.23 4.96 -20.07
C LEU A 128 2.01 4.39 -21.26
N SER A 129 1.50 4.54 -22.48
CA SER A 129 2.22 4.14 -23.70
C SER A 129 3.46 5.01 -23.92
N LEU A 130 3.34 6.33 -23.74
CA LEU A 130 4.49 7.26 -23.75
C LEU A 130 5.53 6.90 -22.68
N ALA A 131 5.07 6.49 -21.50
CA ALA A 131 5.91 6.06 -20.39
C ALA A 131 6.45 4.62 -20.52
N ARG A 132 6.11 3.90 -21.60
CA ARG A 132 6.52 2.52 -21.87
C ARG A 132 6.28 1.63 -20.65
N VAL A 133 5.05 1.67 -20.14
CA VAL A 133 4.58 0.86 -19.00
C VAL A 133 4.18 -0.56 -19.45
N ASP A 134 4.44 -0.91 -20.70
CA ASP A 134 4.17 -2.26 -21.22
C ASP A 134 4.99 -3.31 -20.47
N GLY A 135 4.26 -4.31 -20.00
CA GLY A 135 4.77 -5.34 -19.11
C GLY A 135 4.35 -6.74 -19.52
N ARG A 136 5.05 -7.75 -19.03
CA ARG A 136 4.80 -9.17 -19.35
C ARG A 136 3.77 -9.81 -18.41
N LEU A 137 3.53 -9.20 -17.25
CA LEU A 137 2.71 -9.72 -16.14
C LEU A 137 1.65 -8.68 -15.74
N PRO A 138 0.66 -8.40 -16.60
CA PRO A 138 -0.31 -7.32 -16.38
C PRO A 138 -1.24 -7.58 -15.20
N ILE A 139 -1.44 -6.59 -14.33
CA ILE A 139 -2.42 -6.59 -13.25
C ILE A 139 -3.36 -5.41 -13.48
N ILE A 140 -4.62 -5.70 -13.77
CA ILE A 140 -5.65 -4.66 -13.92
C ILE A 140 -6.06 -4.21 -12.53
N LEU A 141 -5.74 -2.96 -12.17
CA LEU A 141 -6.13 -2.37 -10.88
C LEU A 141 -7.60 -1.94 -10.88
N GLY A 142 -8.06 -1.37 -11.99
CA GLY A 142 -9.46 -0.97 -12.17
C GLY A 142 -9.61 0.21 -13.11
N GLY A 143 -10.69 0.97 -12.95
CA GLY A 143 -11.07 2.06 -13.85
C GLY A 143 -10.43 3.39 -13.44
N THR A 144 -9.87 4.11 -14.39
CA THR A 144 -9.46 5.51 -14.24
C THR A 144 -10.67 6.44 -14.45
N LYS A 145 -10.49 7.74 -14.20
CA LYS A 145 -11.54 8.74 -14.42
C LYS A 145 -12.00 8.86 -15.88
N ASP A 146 -11.09 8.68 -16.84
CA ASP A 146 -11.41 8.65 -18.27
C ASP A 146 -12.06 7.33 -18.73
N SER A 147 -12.55 6.51 -17.79
CA SER A 147 -13.17 5.19 -18.01
C SER A 147 -12.27 4.15 -18.67
N SER A 148 -10.98 4.43 -18.79
CA SER A 148 -9.99 3.44 -19.22
C SER A 148 -9.57 2.53 -18.07
N LEU A 149 -8.87 1.44 -18.39
CA LEU A 149 -8.37 0.49 -17.38
C LEU A 149 -6.92 0.83 -17.02
N LEU A 150 -6.64 1.08 -15.75
CA LEU A 150 -5.26 1.13 -15.26
C LEU A 150 -4.74 -0.29 -15.10
N THR A 151 -3.70 -0.61 -15.87
CA THR A 151 -2.94 -1.86 -15.77
C THR A 151 -1.53 -1.55 -15.31
N ILE A 152 -1.06 -2.27 -14.30
CA ILE A 152 0.32 -2.22 -13.81
C ILE A 152 1.01 -3.54 -14.15
N ASP A 153 2.34 -3.59 -14.11
CA ASP A 153 3.07 -4.84 -14.27
C ASP A 153 3.51 -5.42 -12.92
N ALA A 154 3.35 -6.73 -12.72
CA ALA A 154 3.73 -7.40 -11.48
C ALA A 154 5.24 -7.29 -11.17
N SER A 155 6.11 -7.14 -12.18
CA SER A 155 7.55 -6.89 -11.98
C SER A 155 7.84 -5.54 -11.35
N ALA A 156 6.89 -4.61 -11.37
CA ALA A 156 6.99 -3.36 -10.62
C ALA A 156 6.71 -3.54 -9.11
N LEU A 157 6.30 -4.74 -8.68
CA LEU A 157 6.19 -5.15 -7.27
C LEU A 157 7.35 -6.08 -6.87
N ASP A 158 7.92 -6.82 -7.82
CA ASP A 158 9.08 -7.70 -7.63
C ASP A 158 10.36 -6.89 -7.29
N GLY A 159 11.02 -7.23 -6.18
CA GLY A 159 12.18 -6.47 -5.71
C GLY A 159 11.83 -5.10 -5.15
N ARG A 160 10.56 -4.83 -4.83
CA ARG A 160 10.06 -3.50 -4.42
C ARG A 160 9.35 -3.52 -3.09
N LEU A 161 9.54 -2.44 -2.33
CA LEU A 161 8.79 -2.20 -1.11
C LEU A 161 7.52 -1.42 -1.44
N ASN A 162 6.37 -1.96 -1.03
CA ASN A 162 5.07 -1.36 -1.29
C ASN A 162 4.41 -0.94 0.03
N ILE A 163 3.70 0.19 0.01
CA ILE A 163 2.89 0.63 1.15
C ILE A 163 1.47 0.89 0.66
N ILE A 164 0.48 0.28 1.32
CA ILE A 164 -0.94 0.53 1.11
C ILE A 164 -1.47 1.22 2.37
N THR A 165 -1.89 2.48 2.24
CA THR A 165 -2.36 3.27 3.38
C THR A 165 -3.59 4.12 3.04
N GLY A 166 -4.31 4.56 4.07
CA GLY A 166 -5.66 5.10 3.95
C GLY A 166 -6.47 4.94 5.22
N LYS A 167 -7.54 5.73 5.39
CA LYS A 167 -8.50 5.53 6.47
C LYS A 167 -9.12 4.12 6.46
N LYS A 168 -9.72 3.73 7.57
CA LYS A 168 -10.53 2.51 7.66
C LYS A 168 -11.65 2.55 6.60
N GLU A 169 -12.03 1.38 6.11
CA GLU A 169 -13.15 1.20 5.16
C GLU A 169 -12.97 1.82 3.76
N CYS A 170 -11.79 2.33 3.39
CA CYS A 170 -11.57 2.91 2.05
C CYS A 170 -11.21 1.92 0.94
N GLY A 171 -11.01 0.63 1.24
CA GLY A 171 -10.68 -0.40 0.23
C GLY A 171 -9.22 -0.90 0.23
N LYS A 172 -8.41 -0.60 1.25
CA LYS A 172 -7.02 -1.07 1.38
C LYS A 172 -6.87 -2.60 1.26
N SER A 173 -7.62 -3.34 2.08
CA SER A 173 -7.60 -4.81 2.09
C SER A 173 -8.07 -5.38 0.76
N HIS A 174 -8.98 -4.68 0.08
CA HIS A 174 -9.48 -5.08 -1.23
C HIS A 174 -8.41 -4.96 -2.33
N LEU A 175 -7.66 -3.84 -2.38
CA LEU A 175 -6.48 -3.73 -3.26
C LEU A 175 -5.42 -4.78 -2.93
N SER A 176 -5.14 -4.98 -1.64
CA SER A 176 -4.19 -6.01 -1.20
C SER A 176 -4.56 -7.40 -1.72
N LYS A 177 -5.83 -7.81 -1.57
CA LYS A 177 -6.35 -9.08 -2.11
C LYS A 177 -6.24 -9.15 -3.62
N LEU A 178 -6.52 -8.06 -4.34
CA LEU A 178 -6.38 -7.99 -5.80
C LEU A 178 -4.93 -8.25 -6.23
N LEU A 179 -3.97 -7.59 -5.59
CA LEU A 179 -2.54 -7.81 -5.87
C LEU A 179 -2.13 -9.24 -5.54
N MET A 180 -2.50 -9.73 -4.35
CA MET A 180 -2.17 -11.09 -3.87
C MET A 180 -2.64 -12.17 -4.85
N VAL A 181 -3.91 -12.11 -5.27
CA VAL A 181 -4.51 -13.12 -6.16
C VAL A 181 -3.82 -13.14 -7.53
N ASN A 182 -3.52 -11.97 -8.10
CA ASN A 182 -2.79 -11.89 -9.37
C ASN A 182 -1.36 -12.44 -9.24
N LEU A 183 -0.65 -12.14 -8.14
CA LEU A 183 0.69 -12.69 -7.89
C LEU A 183 0.67 -14.22 -7.78
N VAL A 184 -0.32 -14.80 -7.08
CA VAL A 184 -0.51 -16.27 -7.03
C VAL A 184 -0.84 -16.82 -8.42
N GLY A 185 -1.62 -16.10 -9.23
CA GLY A 185 -1.87 -16.41 -10.63
C GLY A 185 -0.58 -16.51 -11.47
N TYR A 186 0.39 -15.63 -11.18
CA TYR A 186 1.73 -15.64 -11.77
C TYR A 186 2.70 -16.63 -11.11
N LYS A 187 2.17 -17.61 -10.36
CA LYS A 187 2.93 -18.65 -9.65
C LYS A 187 3.87 -18.13 -8.55
N ALA A 188 3.63 -16.93 -8.03
CA ALA A 188 4.40 -16.42 -6.91
C ALA A 188 4.02 -17.13 -5.60
N THR A 189 5.00 -17.24 -4.69
CA THR A 189 4.74 -17.58 -3.28
C THR A 189 4.40 -16.31 -2.52
N VAL A 190 3.25 -16.30 -1.86
CA VAL A 190 2.76 -15.16 -1.08
C VAL A 190 2.53 -15.58 0.37
N VAL A 191 2.98 -14.77 1.32
CA VAL A 191 2.70 -14.94 2.75
C VAL A 191 1.93 -13.72 3.23
N VAL A 192 0.83 -13.94 3.94
CA VAL A 192 -0.01 -12.87 4.48
C VAL A 192 -0.12 -13.01 5.99
N PHE A 193 0.17 -11.95 6.73
CA PHE A 193 -0.22 -11.82 8.13
C PHE A 193 -1.62 -11.20 8.18
N ASP A 194 -2.63 -12.02 8.44
CA ASP A 194 -4.04 -11.66 8.41
C ASP A 194 -4.55 -11.37 9.84
N LEU A 195 -4.62 -10.09 10.19
CA LEU A 195 -4.99 -9.62 11.52
C LEU A 195 -6.51 -9.64 11.73
N ASN A 196 -7.25 -9.36 10.67
CA ASN A 196 -8.70 -9.20 10.70
C ASN A 196 -9.45 -10.47 10.27
N GLY A 197 -8.75 -11.49 9.77
CA GLY A 197 -9.33 -12.73 9.24
C GLY A 197 -9.96 -12.57 7.85
N GLU A 198 -9.54 -11.53 7.13
CA GLU A 198 -10.14 -11.04 5.89
C GLU A 198 -9.73 -11.84 4.64
N TYR A 199 -8.64 -12.60 4.73
CA TYR A 199 -8.05 -13.35 3.61
C TYR A 199 -8.45 -14.83 3.62
N SER A 200 -9.06 -15.29 4.72
CA SER A 200 -9.49 -16.67 4.93
C SER A 200 -10.45 -17.23 3.87
N SER A 201 -11.26 -16.38 3.23
CA SER A 201 -12.28 -16.82 2.26
C SER A 201 -11.90 -16.56 0.80
N LEU A 202 -10.62 -16.26 0.53
CA LEU A 202 -10.17 -15.90 -0.81
C LEU A 202 -10.31 -17.01 -1.85
N GLY A 203 -10.41 -18.27 -1.41
CA GLY A 203 -10.65 -19.43 -2.27
C GLY A 203 -12.11 -19.61 -2.67
N ILE A 204 -13.03 -18.77 -2.19
CA ILE A 204 -14.47 -18.91 -2.37
C ILE A 204 -14.99 -17.71 -3.17
N ALA A 205 -15.72 -17.96 -4.25
CA ALA A 205 -16.40 -16.93 -5.04
C ALA A 205 -17.60 -16.33 -4.29
N THR A 206 -18.17 -15.23 -4.80
CA THR A 206 -19.34 -14.59 -4.16
C THR A 206 -20.55 -15.51 -4.07
N ASP A 207 -20.71 -16.43 -5.02
CA ASP A 207 -21.76 -17.45 -5.05
C ASP A 207 -21.54 -18.63 -4.07
N GLY A 208 -20.44 -18.60 -3.31
CA GLY A 208 -20.08 -19.63 -2.33
C GLY A 208 -19.34 -20.85 -2.91
N LYS A 209 -19.10 -20.91 -4.22
CA LYS A 209 -18.34 -22.00 -4.84
C LYS A 209 -16.84 -21.79 -4.70
N LYS A 210 -16.08 -22.90 -4.79
CA LYS A 210 -14.62 -22.86 -4.84
C LYS A 210 -14.17 -22.20 -6.14
N ASN A 211 -13.29 -21.21 -6.04
CA ASN A 211 -12.68 -20.57 -7.20
C ASN A 211 -11.35 -21.24 -7.58
N ILE A 212 -10.72 -20.77 -8.66
CA ILE A 212 -9.47 -21.32 -9.20
C ILE A 212 -8.26 -21.23 -8.24
N TYR A 213 -8.36 -20.45 -7.17
CA TYR A 213 -7.31 -20.27 -6.17
C TYR A 213 -7.53 -21.09 -4.89
N TYR A 214 -8.65 -21.81 -4.77
CA TYR A 214 -9.02 -22.52 -3.55
C TYR A 214 -7.91 -23.46 -3.06
N ASP A 215 -7.37 -24.31 -3.92
CA ASP A 215 -6.33 -25.28 -3.55
C ASP A 215 -4.94 -24.64 -3.36
N LYS A 216 -4.78 -23.37 -3.76
CA LYS A 216 -3.54 -22.59 -3.63
C LYS A 216 -3.47 -21.78 -2.34
N ILE A 217 -4.57 -21.67 -1.61
CA ILE A 217 -4.66 -20.86 -0.39
C ILE A 217 -4.59 -21.79 0.82
N HIS A 218 -3.56 -21.62 1.63
CA HIS A 218 -3.32 -22.41 2.83
C HIS A 218 -3.44 -21.53 4.07
N ILE A 219 -4.46 -21.81 4.89
CA ILE A 219 -4.75 -21.02 6.09
C ILE A 219 -4.11 -21.69 7.30
N LEU A 220 -3.26 -20.96 8.00
CA LEU A 220 -2.59 -21.38 9.22
C LEU A 220 -3.08 -20.53 10.39
N THR A 221 -3.77 -21.16 11.35
CA THR A 221 -4.27 -20.52 12.57
C THR A 221 -3.45 -21.04 13.76
N PRO A 222 -2.65 -20.16 14.41
CA PRO A 222 -1.81 -20.54 15.56
C PRO A 222 -2.62 -21.23 16.65
N SER A 223 -1.98 -22.16 17.36
CA SER A 223 -2.57 -23.00 18.43
C SER A 223 -3.66 -24.00 17.98
N GLN A 224 -4.10 -23.93 16.73
CA GLN A 224 -5.08 -24.84 16.14
C GLN A 224 -4.39 -25.77 15.14
N ASN A 225 -4.51 -25.50 13.84
CA ASN A 225 -3.87 -26.26 12.76
C ASN A 225 -2.44 -25.80 12.45
N PHE A 226 -1.91 -24.84 13.21
CA PHE A 226 -0.56 -24.36 13.09
C PHE A 226 0.12 -24.41 14.45
N LYS A 227 0.80 -25.54 14.71
CA LYS A 227 1.66 -25.75 15.88
C LYS A 227 3.06 -26.16 15.43
N VAL A 228 4.04 -25.96 16.29
CA VAL A 228 5.45 -26.17 15.96
C VAL A 228 6.15 -26.99 17.04
N ALA A 229 6.89 -28.01 16.64
CA ALA A 229 7.76 -28.76 17.54
C ALA A 229 9.14 -28.09 17.66
N LEU A 230 9.73 -28.11 18.86
CA LEU A 230 11.00 -27.43 19.11
C LEU A 230 12.18 -28.03 18.33
N ASP A 231 12.16 -29.33 18.08
CA ASP A 231 13.16 -30.05 17.31
C ASP A 231 13.23 -29.61 15.83
N GLN A 232 12.12 -29.09 15.28
CA GLN A 232 12.03 -28.52 13.94
C GLN A 232 12.58 -27.08 13.86
N LEU A 233 12.91 -26.46 14.98
CA LEU A 233 13.35 -25.06 15.03
C LEU A 233 14.87 -24.93 14.91
N HIS A 234 15.29 -23.95 14.11
CA HIS A 234 16.67 -23.49 14.15
C HIS A 234 16.87 -22.50 15.31
N LEU A 235 18.07 -22.51 15.90
CA LEU A 235 18.39 -21.67 17.06
C LEU A 235 18.20 -20.18 16.76
N ASN A 236 18.53 -19.71 15.56
CA ASN A 236 18.32 -18.33 15.12
C ASN A 236 16.84 -17.91 15.20
N VAL A 237 15.91 -18.77 14.78
CA VAL A 237 14.46 -18.49 14.83
C VAL A 237 13.98 -18.35 16.28
N VAL A 238 14.34 -19.29 17.15
CA VAL A 238 13.95 -19.25 18.58
C VAL A 238 14.59 -18.07 19.30
N MET A 239 15.85 -17.77 18.99
CA MET A 239 16.51 -16.57 19.49
C MET A 239 15.82 -15.29 19.02
N GLY A 240 15.36 -15.27 17.76
CA GLY A 240 14.56 -14.18 17.22
C GLY A 240 13.29 -13.96 18.02
N ILE A 241 12.52 -15.02 18.29
CA ILE A 241 11.32 -14.95 19.14
C ILE A 241 11.67 -14.46 20.55
N LEU A 242 12.69 -15.03 21.20
CA LEU A 242 13.03 -14.68 22.58
C LEU A 242 13.50 -13.22 22.70
N VAL A 243 14.35 -12.75 21.79
CA VAL A 243 14.94 -11.40 21.83
C VAL A 243 13.98 -10.37 21.25
N HIS A 244 13.41 -10.65 20.07
CA HIS A 244 12.58 -9.73 19.29
C HIS A 244 11.08 -9.93 19.46
N ALA A 245 10.55 -10.95 20.12
CA ALA A 245 9.13 -10.98 20.55
C ALA A 245 8.99 -10.94 22.08
N LEU A 246 9.95 -11.46 22.84
CA LEU A 246 9.81 -11.59 24.29
C LEU A 246 10.82 -10.77 25.11
N HIS A 247 11.61 -9.92 24.44
CA HIS A 247 12.56 -8.99 25.06
C HIS A 247 13.51 -9.67 26.05
N LEU A 248 14.04 -10.84 25.69
CA LEU A 248 14.99 -11.55 26.52
C LEU A 248 16.30 -10.76 26.62
N PRO A 249 16.79 -10.43 27.83
CA PRO A 249 18.04 -9.71 28.00
C PRO A 249 19.24 -10.44 27.41
N GLY A 250 20.24 -9.70 26.95
CA GLY A 250 21.42 -10.26 26.28
C GLY A 250 22.22 -11.26 27.12
N THR A 251 22.26 -11.11 28.45
CA THR A 251 22.89 -12.06 29.37
C THR A 251 22.11 -13.38 29.42
N SER A 252 20.79 -13.32 29.60
CA SER A 252 19.91 -14.50 29.58
C SER A 252 19.88 -15.19 28.22
N ALA A 253 19.98 -14.43 27.13
CA ALA A 253 20.08 -14.96 25.78
C ALA A 253 21.32 -15.84 25.57
N ARG A 254 22.46 -15.52 26.19
CA ARG A 254 23.67 -16.36 26.13
C ARG A 254 23.47 -17.69 26.84
N GLU A 255 22.87 -17.68 28.03
CA GLU A 255 22.56 -18.90 28.77
C GLU A 255 21.53 -19.77 28.03
N PHE A 256 20.50 -19.16 27.42
CA PHE A 256 19.56 -19.88 26.58
C PHE A 256 20.25 -20.61 25.43
N LYS A 257 21.18 -19.95 24.72
CA LYS A 257 21.96 -20.59 23.64
C LYS A 257 22.72 -21.82 24.13
N ARG A 258 23.27 -21.77 25.34
CA ARG A 258 23.99 -22.90 25.95
C ARG A 258 23.05 -24.06 26.24
N ILE A 259 21.89 -23.79 26.86
CA ILE A 259 20.85 -24.80 27.12
C ILE A 259 20.39 -25.44 25.82
N TRP A 260 20.05 -24.62 24.82
CA TRP A 260 19.57 -25.10 23.53
C TRP A 260 20.57 -26.03 22.86
N LYS A 261 21.86 -25.66 22.85
CA LYS A 261 22.92 -26.50 22.27
C LYS A 261 23.03 -27.84 22.99
N GLN A 262 23.02 -27.84 24.33
CA GLN A 262 23.08 -29.07 25.12
C GLN A 262 21.89 -30.00 24.87
N LEU A 263 20.67 -29.45 24.76
CA LEU A 263 19.48 -30.24 24.46
C LEU A 263 19.50 -30.78 23.03
N LYS A 264 19.96 -29.97 22.07
CA LYS A 264 20.13 -30.38 20.68
C LYS A 264 21.13 -31.53 20.53
N ASP A 265 22.28 -31.43 21.18
CA ASP A 265 23.34 -32.45 21.12
C ASP A 265 22.87 -33.79 21.74
N LYS A 266 21.91 -33.75 22.67
CA LYS A 266 21.28 -34.93 23.28
C LYS A 266 20.05 -35.45 22.53
N GLY A 267 19.59 -34.77 21.48
CA GLY A 267 18.34 -35.10 20.80
C GLY A 267 17.08 -34.91 21.65
N ALA A 268 17.13 -34.07 22.68
CA ALA A 268 16.07 -33.85 23.67
C ALA A 268 15.44 -32.45 23.55
N LEU A 269 15.23 -31.97 22.31
CA LEU A 269 14.59 -30.67 22.07
C LEU A 269 13.07 -30.79 22.16
N ARG A 270 12.56 -30.83 23.39
CA ARG A 270 11.12 -30.79 23.73
C ARG A 270 10.83 -29.67 24.72
N MET A 271 9.61 -29.15 24.71
CA MET A 271 9.15 -28.13 25.64
C MET A 271 9.32 -28.59 27.09
N HIS A 272 9.00 -29.87 27.36
CA HIS A 272 9.25 -30.48 28.67
C HIS A 272 10.71 -30.34 29.13
N ASP A 273 11.65 -30.82 28.30
CA ASP A 273 13.08 -30.89 28.61
C ASP A 273 13.73 -29.49 28.70
N LEU A 274 13.24 -28.56 27.88
CA LEU A 274 13.61 -27.14 27.96
C LEU A 274 13.19 -26.53 29.29
N GLY A 275 11.95 -26.79 29.74
CA GLY A 275 11.44 -26.33 31.02
C GLY A 275 12.24 -26.88 32.20
N GLU A 276 12.57 -28.17 32.20
CA GLU A 276 13.43 -28.79 33.21
C GLU A 276 14.83 -28.17 33.24
N SER A 277 15.44 -27.98 32.07
CA SER A 277 16.78 -27.40 31.97
C SER A 277 16.84 -25.98 32.49
N ILE A 278 15.79 -25.18 32.27
CA ILE A 278 15.69 -23.81 32.80
C ILE A 278 15.49 -23.84 34.32
N ARG A 279 14.65 -24.72 34.85
CA ARG A 279 14.41 -24.86 36.30
C ARG A 279 15.68 -25.26 37.06
N ASN A 280 16.43 -26.21 36.51
CA ASN A 280 17.65 -26.75 37.11
C ASN A 280 18.91 -25.95 36.78
N LEU A 281 18.77 -24.81 36.09
CA LEU A 281 19.90 -23.99 35.65
C LEU A 281 20.58 -23.32 36.86
N ASN A 282 21.83 -23.69 37.14
CA ASN A 282 22.66 -23.02 38.14
C ASN A 282 23.19 -21.69 37.59
N CYS A 283 22.40 -20.62 37.74
CA CYS A 283 22.74 -19.26 37.33
C CYS A 283 22.19 -18.22 38.32
N ASN A 284 22.43 -16.94 38.05
CA ASN A 284 21.80 -15.83 38.75
C ASN A 284 20.26 -15.95 38.69
N GLN A 285 19.58 -15.70 39.82
CA GLN A 285 18.13 -15.76 39.95
C GLN A 285 17.41 -14.92 38.89
N HIS A 286 17.88 -13.69 38.63
CA HIS A 286 17.27 -12.82 37.61
C HIS A 286 17.34 -13.40 36.20
N VAL A 287 18.42 -14.14 35.88
CA VAL A 287 18.56 -14.82 34.59
C VAL A 287 17.58 -15.99 34.51
N ARG A 288 17.48 -16.80 35.57
CA ARG A 288 16.55 -17.92 35.64
C ARG A 288 15.10 -17.45 35.54
N ASP A 289 14.73 -16.42 36.28
CA ASP A 289 13.37 -15.85 36.28
C ASP A 289 13.03 -15.27 34.90
N ALA A 290 14.00 -14.60 34.27
CA ALA A 290 13.82 -14.09 32.92
C ALA A 290 13.54 -15.23 31.92
N LEU A 291 14.36 -16.30 31.92
CA LEU A 291 14.15 -17.46 31.05
C LEU A 291 12.84 -18.18 31.35
N SER A 292 12.52 -18.35 32.64
CA SER A 292 11.31 -19.03 33.10
C SER A 292 10.07 -18.27 32.65
N SER A 293 10.03 -16.94 32.82
CA SER A 293 8.90 -16.11 32.38
C SER A 293 8.64 -16.26 30.88
N ARG A 294 9.68 -16.24 30.04
CA ARG A 294 9.53 -16.37 28.57
C ARG A 294 9.17 -17.78 28.15
N PHE A 295 9.72 -18.79 28.83
CA PHE A 295 9.31 -20.18 28.63
C PHE A 295 7.81 -20.35 28.89
N HIS A 296 7.28 -19.80 30.00
CA HIS A 296 5.84 -19.85 30.26
C HIS A 296 5.03 -19.09 29.19
N SER A 297 5.52 -17.97 28.64
CA SER A 297 4.89 -17.33 27.48
C SER A 297 4.82 -18.25 26.26
N LEU A 298 5.90 -18.98 25.94
CA LEU A 298 5.89 -19.96 24.84
C LEU A 298 4.88 -21.08 25.10
N VAL A 299 4.84 -21.63 26.32
CA VAL A 299 3.87 -22.68 26.70
C VAL A 299 2.43 -22.17 26.59
N ASN A 300 2.15 -21.00 27.18
CA ASN A 300 0.80 -20.43 27.24
C ASN A 300 0.26 -20.01 25.87
N SER A 301 1.13 -19.74 24.89
CA SER A 301 0.70 -19.44 23.53
C SER A 301 -0.05 -20.59 22.84
N GLY A 302 0.15 -21.83 23.30
CA GLY A 302 -0.37 -23.04 22.66
C GLY A 302 0.19 -23.30 21.26
N PHE A 303 1.13 -22.48 20.79
CA PHE A 303 1.73 -22.56 19.46
C PHE A 303 2.81 -23.65 19.38
N PHE A 304 3.50 -23.93 20.48
CA PHE A 304 4.51 -24.97 20.55
C PHE A 304 3.92 -26.28 21.07
N THR A 305 4.37 -27.40 20.51
CA THR A 305 3.88 -28.74 20.89
C THR A 305 5.00 -29.76 20.96
N ASP A 306 4.89 -30.72 21.88
CA ASP A 306 5.76 -31.90 21.93
C ASP A 306 5.18 -33.07 21.11
N ASN A 307 3.94 -32.95 20.64
CA ASN A 307 3.31 -33.93 19.77
C ASN A 307 3.64 -33.65 18.30
N VAL A 308 4.57 -34.44 17.74
CA VAL A 308 5.03 -34.31 16.35
C VAL A 308 3.88 -34.48 15.34
N ALA A 309 2.83 -35.25 15.67
CA ALA A 309 1.68 -35.44 14.78
C ALA A 309 0.81 -34.17 14.62
N GLU A 310 0.87 -33.24 15.58
CA GLU A 310 0.20 -31.94 15.52
C GLU A 310 1.10 -30.84 14.95
N ALA A 311 2.41 -31.10 14.83
CA ALA A 311 3.36 -30.12 14.36
C ALA A 311 3.27 -29.97 12.83
N GLN A 312 3.05 -28.74 12.39
CA GLN A 312 2.98 -28.40 10.97
C GLN A 312 4.36 -27.96 10.47
N LEU A 313 4.83 -28.62 9.41
CA LEU A 313 6.04 -28.21 8.69
C LEU A 313 5.69 -27.09 7.70
N ILE A 314 6.02 -25.85 8.06
CA ILE A 314 5.83 -24.69 7.16
C ILE A 314 6.65 -24.83 5.86
N ASP A 315 7.78 -25.53 5.92
CA ASP A 315 8.63 -25.87 4.77
C ASP A 315 7.84 -26.66 3.70
N ASP A 316 6.92 -27.53 4.10
CA ASP A 316 6.08 -28.28 3.17
C ASP A 316 5.11 -27.36 2.45
N CYS A 317 4.51 -26.39 3.16
CA CYS A 317 3.67 -25.36 2.56
C CYS A 317 4.45 -24.52 1.55
N PHE A 318 5.68 -24.14 1.88
CA PHE A 318 6.57 -23.40 0.98
C PHE A 318 6.94 -24.22 -0.27
N SER A 319 7.23 -25.51 -0.12
CA SER A 319 7.55 -26.38 -1.26
C SER A 319 6.38 -26.48 -2.26
N ARG A 320 5.16 -26.68 -1.78
CA ARG A 320 3.95 -26.71 -2.64
C ARG A 320 3.70 -25.37 -3.32
N ALA A 321 3.84 -24.27 -2.57
CA ALA A 321 3.67 -22.92 -3.10
C ALA A 321 4.69 -22.59 -4.19
N LYS A 322 5.93 -23.08 -4.07
CA LYS A 322 6.98 -22.91 -5.09
C LYS A 322 6.62 -23.56 -6.42
N GLU A 323 6.00 -24.74 -6.41
CA GLU A 323 5.71 -25.50 -7.63
C GLU A 323 4.51 -24.94 -8.41
N GLN A 324 3.46 -24.51 -7.70
CA GLN A 324 2.16 -24.19 -8.30
C GLN A 324 1.73 -22.72 -8.15
N GLY A 325 2.50 -21.93 -7.40
CA GLY A 325 2.05 -20.67 -6.81
C GLY A 325 1.12 -20.95 -5.63
N GLY A 326 1.27 -20.18 -4.55
CA GLY A 326 0.46 -20.39 -3.35
C GLY A 326 0.47 -19.20 -2.42
N ALA A 327 -0.62 -19.05 -1.67
CA ALA A 327 -0.75 -18.06 -0.61
C ALA A 327 -0.82 -18.77 0.75
N LEU A 328 0.12 -18.46 1.63
CA LEU A 328 0.10 -18.85 3.03
C LEU A 328 -0.53 -17.73 3.85
N ILE A 329 -1.75 -17.96 4.34
CA ILE A 329 -2.49 -16.99 5.15
C ILE A 329 -2.30 -17.35 6.62
N VAL A 330 -1.49 -16.57 7.33
CA VAL A 330 -1.30 -16.70 8.77
C VAL A 330 -2.40 -15.90 9.46
N ASN A 331 -3.44 -16.61 9.89
CA ASN A 331 -4.61 -16.03 10.55
C ASN A 331 -4.27 -15.70 12.01
N LEU A 332 -4.12 -14.42 12.31
CA LEU A 332 -3.77 -13.86 13.61
C LEU A 332 -4.99 -13.25 14.32
N ARG A 333 -6.18 -13.45 13.78
CA ARG A 333 -7.44 -13.03 14.39
C ARG A 333 -7.59 -13.65 15.77
N ASN A 334 -8.04 -12.85 16.74
CA ASN A 334 -8.21 -13.26 18.15
C ASN A 334 -6.93 -13.74 18.85
N THR A 335 -5.75 -13.50 18.27
CA THR A 335 -4.46 -13.81 18.89
C THR A 335 -4.00 -12.64 19.76
N SER A 336 -3.47 -12.92 20.96
CA SER A 336 -2.95 -11.90 21.87
C SER A 336 -1.76 -11.14 21.23
N THR A 337 -1.44 -9.94 21.70
CA THR A 337 -0.32 -9.16 21.15
C THR A 337 1.02 -9.90 21.24
N ILE A 338 1.26 -10.61 22.36
CA ILE A 338 2.50 -11.36 22.57
C ILE A 338 2.54 -12.57 21.64
N ASP A 339 1.47 -13.36 21.57
CA ASP A 339 1.40 -14.54 20.71
C ASP A 339 1.51 -14.15 19.23
N ARG A 340 0.93 -13.02 18.84
CA ARG A 340 1.05 -12.46 17.50
C ARG A 340 2.50 -12.18 17.15
N GLN A 341 3.25 -11.53 18.04
CA GLN A 341 4.67 -11.27 17.85
C GLN A 341 5.47 -12.58 17.77
N ILE A 342 5.18 -13.56 18.62
CA ILE A 342 5.84 -14.88 18.57
C ILE A 342 5.64 -15.55 17.20
N VAL A 343 4.40 -15.59 16.72
CA VAL A 343 4.06 -16.25 15.45
C VAL A 343 4.67 -15.51 14.26
N VAL A 344 4.61 -14.17 14.25
CA VAL A 344 5.22 -13.34 13.19
C VAL A 344 6.73 -13.57 13.13
N GLU A 345 7.43 -13.49 14.27
CA GLU A 345 8.87 -13.74 14.34
C GLU A 345 9.23 -15.17 13.88
N TYR A 346 8.43 -16.16 14.26
CA TYR A 346 8.62 -17.54 13.79
C TYR A 346 8.51 -17.65 12.27
N VAL A 347 7.42 -17.13 11.68
CA VAL A 347 7.14 -17.22 10.24
C VAL A 347 8.19 -16.46 9.44
N LEU A 348 8.56 -15.25 9.88
CA LEU A 348 9.62 -14.46 9.23
C LEU A 348 10.96 -15.18 9.28
N GLY A 349 11.35 -15.69 10.45
CA GLY A 349 12.59 -16.45 10.60
C GLY A 349 12.65 -17.65 9.65
N LYS A 350 11.58 -18.44 9.58
CA LYS A 350 11.48 -19.59 8.66
C LYS A 350 11.46 -19.20 7.18
N LEU A 351 10.80 -18.10 6.85
CA LEU A 351 10.76 -17.57 5.49
C LEU A 351 12.15 -17.13 5.05
N VAL A 352 12.85 -16.35 5.88
CA VAL A 352 14.22 -15.88 5.61
C VAL A 352 15.18 -17.08 5.51
N ASP A 353 15.10 -18.07 6.41
CA ASP A 353 15.91 -19.29 6.34
C ASP A 353 15.68 -20.06 5.03
N SER A 354 14.42 -20.18 4.60
CA SER A 354 14.04 -20.87 3.36
C SER A 354 14.54 -20.14 2.11
N LEU A 355 14.55 -18.81 2.14
CA LEU A 355 15.06 -17.98 1.07
C LEU A 355 16.60 -18.00 1.00
N GLN A 356 17.28 -17.87 2.14
CA GLN A 356 18.75 -17.92 2.20
C GLN A 356 19.31 -19.29 1.79
N SER A 357 18.58 -20.36 2.09
CA SER A 357 18.92 -21.72 1.68
C SER A 357 18.49 -22.06 0.24
N TRP A 358 17.94 -21.09 -0.51
CA TRP A 358 17.43 -21.26 -1.88
C TRP A 358 16.35 -22.33 -2.02
N LYS A 359 15.72 -22.74 -0.90
CA LYS A 359 14.50 -23.57 -0.95
C LYS A 359 13.40 -22.78 -1.64
N LEU A 360 13.27 -21.49 -1.35
CA LEU A 360 12.46 -20.53 -2.09
C LEU A 360 13.35 -19.58 -2.89
N GLN A 361 12.94 -19.21 -4.10
CA GLN A 361 13.65 -18.22 -4.91
C GLN A 361 13.33 -16.80 -4.46
N ALA A 362 12.04 -16.52 -4.26
CA ALA A 362 11.54 -15.26 -3.76
C ALA A 362 10.14 -15.46 -3.16
N ALA A 363 9.71 -14.54 -2.31
CA ALA A 363 8.36 -14.53 -1.74
C ALA A 363 7.85 -13.10 -1.58
N PHE A 364 6.55 -12.91 -1.81
CA PHE A 364 5.87 -11.67 -1.46
C PHE A 364 5.30 -11.77 -0.04
N LEU A 365 5.52 -10.75 0.77
CA LEU A 365 5.03 -10.67 2.14
C LEU A 365 4.01 -9.55 2.25
N PHE A 366 2.79 -9.85 2.67
CA PHE A 366 1.75 -8.86 2.94
C PHE A 366 1.56 -8.75 4.46
N ALA A 367 1.95 -7.61 5.01
CA ALA A 367 1.91 -7.33 6.44
C ALA A 367 0.73 -6.39 6.75
N GLU A 368 -0.41 -6.98 7.14
CA GLU A 368 -1.61 -6.23 7.53
C GLU A 368 -1.48 -5.66 8.94
N GLU A 369 -1.89 -4.41 9.13
CA GLU A 369 -1.76 -3.62 10.36
C GLU A 369 -0.39 -3.79 11.03
N ALA A 370 0.64 -3.65 10.18
CA ALA A 370 2.02 -3.94 10.54
C ALA A 370 2.48 -3.21 11.81
N HIS A 371 1.97 -2.02 12.10
CA HIS A 371 2.26 -1.26 13.31
C HIS A 371 2.00 -2.03 14.62
N LEU A 372 1.17 -3.08 14.60
CA LEU A 372 0.86 -3.90 15.78
C LEU A 372 1.98 -4.91 16.14
N TYR A 373 2.89 -5.20 15.22
CA TYR A 373 3.96 -6.20 15.41
C TYR A 373 5.29 -5.82 14.78
N LEU A 374 5.41 -4.63 14.18
CA LEU A 374 6.66 -4.08 13.72
C LEU A 374 7.59 -3.80 14.91
N ARG A 375 8.63 -4.63 15.04
CA ARG A 375 9.77 -4.37 15.92
C ARG A 375 10.83 -3.59 15.16
N GLU A 376 11.18 -2.46 15.76
CA GLU A 376 12.10 -1.45 15.28
C GLU A 376 13.38 -1.98 14.60
N THR A 377 14.10 -2.92 15.22
CA THR A 377 15.42 -3.33 14.72
C THR A 377 15.38 -4.46 13.68
N TYR A 378 14.47 -5.41 13.81
CA TYR A 378 14.46 -6.61 12.96
C TYR A 378 13.85 -6.34 11.59
N TRP A 379 12.73 -5.63 11.55
CA TRP A 379 12.08 -5.27 10.29
C TRP A 379 12.91 -4.30 9.47
N ASP A 380 13.66 -3.40 10.10
CA ASP A 380 14.61 -2.52 9.39
C ASP A 380 15.71 -3.34 8.69
N ASP A 381 16.24 -4.42 9.31
CA ASP A 381 17.20 -5.33 8.65
C ASP A 381 16.54 -6.10 7.49
N ILE A 382 15.32 -6.60 7.68
CA ILE A 382 14.56 -7.27 6.60
C ILE A 382 14.35 -6.31 5.43
N VAL A 383 13.88 -5.08 5.67
CA VAL A 383 13.58 -4.10 4.62
C VAL A 383 14.85 -3.66 3.90
N THR A 384 15.93 -3.37 4.62
CA THR A 384 17.20 -2.94 4.00
C THR A 384 17.86 -4.05 3.16
N ARG A 385 17.66 -5.32 3.53
CA ARG A 385 18.22 -6.48 2.83
C ARG A 385 17.19 -7.28 2.03
N MET A 386 16.00 -6.73 1.85
CA MET A 386 14.84 -7.43 1.27
C MET A 386 15.16 -8.07 -0.09
N ARG A 387 15.95 -7.37 -0.93
CA ARG A 387 16.37 -7.84 -2.26
C ARG A 387 17.43 -8.93 -2.20
N HIS A 388 18.28 -8.90 -1.18
CA HIS A 388 19.28 -9.93 -0.95
C HIS A 388 18.62 -11.22 -0.45
N PHE A 389 17.58 -11.09 0.39
CA PHE A 389 16.80 -12.25 0.80
C PHE A 389 15.81 -12.72 -0.27
N GLY A 390 15.34 -11.85 -1.17
CA GLY A 390 14.24 -12.19 -2.07
C GLY A 390 12.87 -12.16 -1.38
N ILE A 391 12.72 -11.31 -0.36
CA ILE A 391 11.43 -11.05 0.30
C ILE A 391 10.92 -9.69 -0.13
N PHE A 392 9.72 -9.61 -0.71
CA PHE A 392 9.16 -8.35 -1.23
C PHE A 392 7.93 -7.97 -0.43
N THR A 393 8.10 -6.96 0.43
CA THR A 393 7.10 -6.63 1.45
C THR A 393 6.11 -5.59 0.95
N THR A 394 4.85 -5.82 1.27
CA THR A 394 3.74 -4.87 1.13
C THR A 394 3.19 -4.60 2.53
N PHE A 395 3.43 -3.41 3.05
CA PHE A 395 2.85 -2.96 4.32
C PHE A 395 1.45 -2.42 4.09
N ILE A 396 0.48 -2.89 4.86
CA ILE A 396 -0.90 -2.39 4.79
C ILE A 396 -1.25 -1.82 6.16
N THR A 397 -1.57 -0.54 6.24
CA THR A 397 -1.93 0.08 7.51
C THR A 397 -2.91 1.23 7.36
N ASN A 398 -3.58 1.58 8.45
CA ASN A 398 -4.38 2.79 8.57
C ASN A 398 -3.67 3.93 9.34
N GLN A 399 -2.51 3.64 9.93
CA GLN A 399 -1.72 4.57 10.75
C GLN A 399 -0.34 4.75 10.11
N PRO A 400 -0.24 5.58 9.06
CA PRO A 400 1.02 5.73 8.35
C PRO A 400 2.13 6.28 9.24
N ASP A 401 1.85 7.20 10.17
CA ASP A 401 2.78 7.77 11.16
C ASP A 401 3.52 6.74 12.03
N THR A 402 2.90 5.58 12.30
CA THR A 402 3.49 4.53 13.13
C THR A 402 4.55 3.69 12.42
N ILE A 403 4.60 3.73 11.08
CA ILE A 403 5.66 3.08 10.31
C ILE A 403 6.88 4.01 10.31
N ARG A 404 8.06 3.45 10.63
CA ARG A 404 9.30 4.22 10.72
C ARG A 404 9.67 4.90 9.40
N ASP A 405 10.20 6.12 9.51
CA ASP A 405 10.75 6.90 8.39
C ASP A 405 11.76 6.12 7.54
N GLY A 406 12.57 5.26 8.17
CA GLY A 406 13.55 4.42 7.49
C GLY A 406 12.94 3.43 6.49
N ILE A 407 11.74 2.92 6.79
CA ILE A 407 10.97 2.03 5.91
C ILE A 407 10.34 2.87 4.78
N TYR A 408 9.71 4.00 5.14
CA TYR A 408 9.10 4.92 4.17
C TYR A 408 10.07 5.42 3.11
N ARG A 409 11.29 5.81 3.51
CA ARG A 409 12.33 6.27 2.57
C ARG A 409 12.75 5.21 1.56
N GLN A 410 12.51 3.93 1.87
CA GLN A 410 12.81 2.81 0.97
C GLN A 410 11.60 2.37 0.14
N ALA A 411 10.41 2.96 0.37
CA ALA A 411 9.21 2.62 -0.37
C ALA A 411 9.39 2.95 -1.85
N ASP A 412 9.24 1.94 -2.70
CA ASP A 412 9.29 2.12 -4.15
C ASP A 412 7.92 2.51 -4.70
N ASN A 413 6.85 2.02 -4.08
CA ASN A 413 5.47 2.27 -4.48
C ASN A 413 4.60 2.58 -3.25
N ILE A 414 3.69 3.54 -3.40
CA ILE A 414 2.70 3.88 -2.38
C ILE A 414 1.32 3.89 -3.04
N PHE A 415 0.39 3.14 -2.46
CA PHE A 415 -1.02 3.10 -2.81
C PHE A 415 -1.80 3.83 -1.72
N LEU A 416 -2.19 5.07 -2.01
CA LEU A 416 -2.81 5.97 -1.05
C LEU A 416 -4.31 6.08 -1.30
N PHE A 417 -5.12 5.63 -0.35
CA PHE A 417 -6.55 5.88 -0.32
C PHE A 417 -6.85 7.16 0.45
N ASN A 418 -8.13 7.55 0.51
CA ASN A 418 -8.56 8.77 1.22
C ASN A 418 -7.92 8.87 2.62
N PHE A 419 -7.31 10.03 2.87
CA PHE A 419 -6.71 10.40 4.15
C PHE A 419 -7.00 11.88 4.41
N THR A 420 -7.40 12.26 5.62
CA THR A 420 -7.70 13.67 5.96
C THR A 420 -6.78 14.26 7.01
N ASN A 421 -6.10 13.43 7.82
CA ASN A 421 -5.11 13.93 8.76
C ASN A 421 -3.92 14.50 7.98
N GLU A 422 -3.60 15.77 8.24
CA GLU A 422 -2.49 16.46 7.59
C GLU A 422 -1.14 15.88 8.00
N HIS A 423 -0.99 15.47 9.27
CA HIS A 423 0.27 14.91 9.75
C HIS A 423 0.61 13.59 9.04
N ASP A 424 -0.38 12.72 8.89
CA ASP A 424 -0.24 11.45 8.18
C ASP A 424 0.09 11.66 6.69
N LEU A 425 -0.59 12.62 6.04
CA LEU A 425 -0.27 13.00 4.66
C LEU A 425 1.13 13.59 4.53
N GLU A 426 1.62 14.31 5.53
CA GLU A 426 3.00 14.81 5.54
C GLU A 426 4.02 13.68 5.59
N VAL A 427 3.84 12.70 6.48
CA VAL A 427 4.71 11.52 6.56
C VAL A 427 4.76 10.80 5.23
N VAL A 428 3.59 10.51 4.63
CA VAL A 428 3.50 9.84 3.33
C VAL A 428 4.13 10.70 2.22
N SER A 429 3.94 12.02 2.25
CA SER A 429 4.48 12.92 1.22
C SER A 429 6.00 13.01 1.22
N ARG A 430 6.65 12.90 2.38
CA ARG A 430 8.13 12.87 2.49
C ARG A 430 8.73 11.59 1.93
N ALA A 431 7.95 10.51 1.96
CA ALA A 431 8.32 9.20 1.45
C ALA A 431 8.06 9.05 -0.05
N ALA A 432 7.01 9.71 -0.53
CA ALA A 432 6.59 9.65 -1.93
C ALA A 432 7.67 10.23 -2.85
N ARG A 433 7.83 9.63 -4.02
CA ARG A 433 8.68 10.14 -5.12
C ARG A 433 8.07 11.37 -5.83
N VAL A 434 7.06 11.97 -5.22
CA VAL A 434 6.17 12.98 -5.79
C VAL A 434 6.08 14.12 -4.79
N ASP A 435 5.89 15.34 -5.27
CA ASP A 435 5.77 16.51 -4.41
C ASP A 435 4.58 16.42 -3.43
N ALA A 436 4.76 17.05 -2.27
CA ALA A 436 3.78 17.01 -1.19
C ALA A 436 2.45 17.69 -1.53
N GLU A 437 2.47 18.72 -2.36
CA GLU A 437 1.27 19.44 -2.81
C GLU A 437 0.30 18.50 -3.54
N THR A 438 0.83 17.68 -4.45
CA THR A 438 0.05 16.68 -5.19
C THR A 438 -0.58 15.65 -4.25
N VAL A 439 0.21 15.10 -3.33
CA VAL A 439 -0.28 14.10 -2.38
C VAL A 439 -1.38 14.69 -1.51
N LYS A 440 -1.16 15.88 -0.94
CA LYS A 440 -2.12 16.55 -0.06
C LYS A 440 -3.42 16.94 -0.80
N SER A 441 -3.31 17.50 -2.00
CA SER A 441 -4.47 17.97 -2.77
C SER A 441 -5.32 16.81 -3.31
N ILE A 442 -4.69 15.81 -3.91
CA ILE A 442 -5.44 14.71 -4.55
C ILE A 442 -5.97 13.73 -3.51
N ALA A 443 -5.16 13.30 -2.54
CA ALA A 443 -5.54 12.23 -1.62
C ALA A 443 -6.69 12.59 -0.68
N ARG A 444 -6.81 13.88 -0.31
CA ARG A 444 -7.89 14.38 0.57
C ARG A 444 -9.27 14.24 -0.06
N ASP A 445 -9.35 14.44 -1.38
CA ASP A 445 -10.59 14.52 -2.14
C ASP A 445 -10.95 13.18 -2.82
N LEU A 446 -10.17 12.11 -2.59
CA LEU A 446 -10.45 10.80 -3.18
C LEU A 446 -11.76 10.20 -2.63
N PRO A 447 -12.70 9.79 -3.48
CA PRO A 447 -13.87 9.04 -3.03
C PRO A 447 -13.50 7.65 -2.48
N PRO A 448 -14.42 6.98 -1.75
CA PRO A 448 -14.23 5.59 -1.33
C PRO A 448 -13.88 4.68 -2.52
N HIS A 449 -13.00 3.71 -2.30
CA HIS A 449 -12.48 2.77 -3.32
C HIS A 449 -11.64 3.38 -4.43
N TYR A 450 -11.36 4.69 -4.40
CA TYR A 450 -10.34 5.30 -5.25
C TYR A 450 -8.99 5.30 -4.54
N CYS A 451 -7.96 4.98 -5.30
CA CYS A 451 -6.58 4.93 -4.87
C CYS A 451 -5.73 5.84 -5.75
N LEU A 452 -4.92 6.69 -5.12
CA LEU A 452 -3.81 7.37 -5.74
C LEU A 452 -2.59 6.45 -5.71
N THR A 453 -2.21 5.94 -6.86
CA THR A 453 -1.04 5.09 -7.04
C THR A 453 0.18 5.95 -7.35
N LEU A 454 1.26 5.77 -6.59
CA LEU A 454 2.50 6.52 -6.66
C LEU A 454 3.71 5.59 -6.78
N GLY A 455 4.76 6.08 -7.42
CA GLY A 455 6.07 5.41 -7.49
C GLY A 455 6.32 4.67 -8.80
N ARG A 456 7.24 3.69 -8.75
CA ARG A 456 7.76 3.01 -9.94
C ARG A 456 6.69 2.26 -10.73
N VAL A 457 5.67 1.76 -10.05
CA VAL A 457 4.53 1.03 -10.63
C VAL A 457 3.77 1.83 -11.69
N VAL A 458 3.82 3.16 -11.61
CA VAL A 458 3.22 4.10 -12.59
C VAL A 458 4.28 5.04 -13.18
N ARG A 459 5.56 4.62 -13.19
CA ARG A 459 6.71 5.41 -13.69
C ARG A 459 6.78 6.83 -13.09
N ASP A 460 6.44 6.94 -11.81
CA ASP A 460 6.41 8.21 -11.08
C ASP A 460 5.38 9.25 -11.62
N PHE A 461 4.43 8.83 -12.48
CA PHE A 461 3.24 9.61 -12.82
C PHE A 461 2.09 9.23 -11.89
N PRO A 462 1.65 10.10 -10.95
CA PRO A 462 0.56 9.78 -10.03
C PRO A 462 -0.74 9.44 -10.77
N MET A 463 -1.34 8.29 -10.47
CA MET A 463 -2.57 7.84 -11.13
C MET A 463 -3.69 7.63 -10.13
N VAL A 464 -4.87 8.18 -10.43
CA VAL A 464 -6.09 7.94 -9.64
C VAL A 464 -6.86 6.79 -10.29
N THR A 465 -7.22 5.78 -9.50
CA THR A 465 -7.92 4.60 -10.01
C THR A 465 -8.97 4.12 -9.03
N ARG A 466 -10.17 3.87 -9.53
CA ARG A 466 -11.21 3.13 -8.84
C ARG A 466 -10.86 1.65 -8.87
N ILE A 467 -10.58 1.07 -7.70
CA ILE A 467 -10.19 -0.33 -7.61
C ILE A 467 -11.35 -1.22 -8.05
N ARG A 468 -11.09 -2.14 -8.98
CA ARG A 468 -12.11 -3.06 -9.51
C ARG A 468 -12.59 -4.01 -8.43
N SER A 469 -13.88 -4.34 -8.44
CA SER A 469 -14.41 -5.41 -7.58
C SER A 469 -13.75 -6.76 -7.88
N LEU A 470 -13.73 -7.62 -6.87
CA LEU A 470 -13.27 -9.00 -6.98
C LEU A 470 -14.48 -9.90 -6.81
N ASP A 471 -14.63 -10.91 -7.68
CA ASP A 471 -15.62 -11.97 -7.51
C ASP A 471 -15.12 -13.01 -6.50
N ILE A 472 -14.95 -12.55 -5.26
CA ILE A 472 -14.43 -13.33 -4.15
C ILE A 472 -15.24 -12.98 -2.91
N LYS A 473 -15.59 -13.99 -2.12
CA LYS A 473 -16.26 -13.80 -0.84
C LYS A 473 -15.32 -13.07 0.13
N THR A 474 -15.57 -11.79 0.32
CA THR A 474 -14.84 -10.98 1.32
C THR A 474 -15.43 -11.23 2.70
N MET A 475 -14.58 -11.56 3.68
CA MET A 475 -14.92 -11.52 5.10
C MET A 475 -14.59 -10.12 5.65
N GLY A 476 -15.22 -9.75 6.78
CA GLY A 476 -14.97 -8.47 7.45
C GLY A 476 -16.18 -7.54 7.56
N GLU A 477 -17.40 -8.04 7.36
CA GLU A 477 -18.61 -7.24 7.61
C GLU A 477 -18.60 -6.69 9.04
N THR A 478 -18.68 -5.36 9.15
CA THR A 478 -18.85 -4.68 10.42
C THR A 478 -20.11 -5.21 11.08
N ARG A 479 -19.99 -5.68 12.33
CA ARG A 479 -21.16 -6.11 13.11
C ARG A 479 -21.98 -4.89 13.46
N LEU A 480 -22.98 -4.58 12.64
CA LEU A 480 -23.90 -3.48 12.86
C LEU A 480 -25.09 -3.95 13.69
N PHE A 481 -25.50 -3.13 14.66
CA PHE A 481 -26.72 -3.35 15.44
C PHE A 481 -27.96 -3.14 14.56
N PHE A 482 -27.88 -2.19 13.63
CA PHE A 482 -28.91 -1.91 12.64
C PHE A 482 -28.48 -2.53 11.31
N LYS A 483 -29.25 -3.49 10.80
CA LYS A 483 -29.10 -3.95 9.43
C LYS A 483 -29.78 -2.92 8.53
N GLU A 484 -29.03 -2.28 7.65
CA GLU A 484 -29.63 -1.56 6.54
C GLU A 484 -30.36 -2.58 5.67
N ASN A 485 -31.69 -2.48 5.62
CA ASN A 485 -32.48 -3.19 4.62
C ASN A 485 -32.22 -2.45 3.29
N ASN A 486 -31.28 -2.95 2.50
CA ASN A 486 -31.18 -2.58 1.08
C ASN A 486 -32.22 -3.31 0.26
#